data_AF-A0AAJ4E0X2-F1
#
_entry.id   AF-A0AAJ4E0X2-F1
#
_cell.length_a   1.000
_cell.length_b   1.000
_cell.length_c   1.000
_cell.angle_alpha   90.00
_cell.angle_beta   90.00
_cell.angle_gamma   90.00
#
_symmetry.space_group_name_H-M   'P 1'
#
loop_
_entity.id
_entity.type
_entity.pdbx_description
1 polymer ?
#
loop_
_entity_poly.entity_id
_entity_poly.type
_entity_poly.pdbx_seq_one_letter_code
_entity_poly.pdbx_strand_id
1 'polypeptide(L)'
;MDNEQDSYMTQEMLIETVENQIADGEPQKVKATLMRLVMTGTSREEAIQWIACALAVEIFDIMKNETTFNAKRYDQHLDALPNMDWLDD
;
A
#
# COMPACT_ATOMS: atom_id res chain seq x y z
N MET A 1 -30.18 -13.55 -8.07
CA MET A 1 -29.71 -12.44 -7.22
C MET A 1 -28.23 -12.65 -7.17
N ASP A 2 -27.50 -11.74 -7.80
CA ASP A 2 -26.09 -11.90 -8.14
C ASP A 2 -25.26 -12.18 -6.88
N ASN A 3 -24.35 -13.15 -6.99
CA ASN A 3 -23.46 -13.57 -5.93
C ASN A 3 -22.80 -12.34 -5.27
N GLU A 4 -22.99 -12.20 -3.97
CA GLU A 4 -22.12 -11.43 -3.08
C GLU A 4 -20.73 -12.06 -3.15
N GLN A 5 -19.99 -11.69 -4.19
CA GLN A 5 -18.57 -11.95 -4.28
C GLN A 5 -17.96 -11.09 -3.18
N ASP A 6 -17.55 -11.71 -2.06
CA ASP A 6 -16.60 -11.12 -1.13
C ASP A 6 -15.53 -10.41 -1.96
N SER A 7 -15.61 -9.08 -2.03
CA SER A 7 -14.77 -8.28 -2.92
C SER A 7 -13.40 -8.20 -2.29
N TYR A 8 -12.62 -9.26 -2.41
CA TYR A 8 -11.19 -9.25 -2.09
C TYR A 8 -10.53 -8.14 -2.90
N MET A 9 -9.87 -7.21 -2.21
CA MET A 9 -9.06 -6.18 -2.87
C MET A 9 -7.95 -6.86 -3.66
N THR A 10 -7.96 -6.70 -4.99
CA THR A 10 -6.97 -7.27 -5.90
C THR A 10 -5.71 -6.43 -5.89
N GLN A 11 -4.61 -7.01 -6.37
CA GLN A 11 -3.36 -6.27 -6.56
C GLN A 11 -3.55 -5.04 -7.47
N GLU A 12 -4.34 -5.16 -8.54
CA GLU A 12 -4.63 -4.04 -9.45
C GLU A 12 -5.36 -2.90 -8.73
N MET A 13 -6.36 -3.21 -7.90
CA MET A 13 -7.07 -2.20 -7.10
C MET A 13 -6.16 -1.52 -6.07
N LEU A 14 -5.21 -2.25 -5.48
CA LEU A 14 -4.22 -1.67 -4.57
C LEU A 14 -3.26 -0.73 -5.29
N ILE A 15 -2.75 -1.14 -6.46
CA ILE A 15 -1.90 -0.29 -7.30
C ILE A 15 -2.65 0.97 -7.73
N GLU A 16 -3.89 0.85 -8.20
CA GLU A 16 -4.73 1.99 -8.55
C GLU A 16 -4.96 2.92 -7.35
N THR A 17 -5.20 2.37 -6.16
CA THR A 17 -5.35 3.17 -4.94
C THR A 17 -4.08 3.96 -4.62
N VAL A 18 -2.91 3.35 -4.76
CA VAL A 18 -1.62 4.03 -4.55
C VAL A 18 -1.40 5.12 -5.60
N GLU A 19 -1.72 4.86 -6.86
CA GLU A 19 -1.66 5.86 -7.92
C GLU A 19 -2.56 7.06 -7.63
N ASN A 20 -3.78 6.82 -7.13
CA ASN A 20 -4.70 7.87 -6.70
C ASN A 20 -4.14 8.65 -5.50
N GLN A 21 -3.56 7.99 -4.50
CA GLN A 21 -2.88 8.68 -3.38
C GLN A 21 -1.75 9.60 -3.86
N ILE A 22 -0.98 9.17 -4.87
CA ILE A 22 0.10 9.97 -5.46
C ILE A 22 -0.45 11.16 -6.25
N ALA A 23 -1.52 10.96 -7.02
CA ALA A 23 -2.18 11.97 -7.82
C ALA A 23 -2.83 13.05 -6.94
N ASP A 24 -3.57 12.63 -5.92
CA ASP A 24 -4.24 13.50 -4.96
C ASP A 24 -3.25 14.17 -4.00
N GLY A 25 -2.06 13.58 -3.83
CA GLY A 25 -1.03 14.06 -2.92
C GLY A 25 -1.30 13.73 -1.45
N GLU A 26 -2.27 12.85 -1.18
CA GLU A 26 -2.66 12.44 0.16
C GLU A 26 -2.74 10.90 0.29
N PRO A 27 -2.10 10.29 1.30
CA PRO A 27 -1.23 10.95 2.28
C PRO A 27 0.10 11.40 1.63
N GLN A 28 0.59 12.58 2.00
CA GLN A 28 1.86 13.13 1.48
C GLN A 28 3.04 12.15 1.58
N LYS A 29 3.00 11.27 2.59
CA LYS A 29 4.02 10.26 2.83
C LYS A 29 4.16 9.25 1.70
N VAL A 30 3.08 8.90 1.00
CA VAL A 30 3.13 7.97 -0.14
C VAL A 30 3.94 8.58 -1.28
N LYS A 31 3.68 9.84 -1.60
CA LYS A 31 4.44 10.58 -2.62
C LYS A 31 5.90 10.76 -2.24
N ALA A 32 6.18 11.07 -0.97
CA ALA A 32 7.55 11.16 -0.46
C ALA A 32 8.29 9.81 -0.53
N THR A 33 7.60 8.72 -0.23
CA THR A 33 8.14 7.35 -0.32
C THR A 33 8.47 6.98 -1.75
N LEU A 34 7.56 7.27 -2.69
CA LEU A 34 7.82 7.07 -4.12
C LEU A 34 9.06 7.84 -4.58
N MET A 35 9.16 9.13 -4.23
CA MET A 35 10.32 9.95 -4.57
C MET A 35 11.61 9.37 -3.99
N ARG A 36 11.60 8.97 -2.71
CA ARG A 36 12.76 8.36 -2.04
C ARG A 36 13.25 7.12 -2.79
N LEU A 37 12.35 6.17 -3.07
CA LEU A 37 12.68 4.91 -3.74
C LEU A 37 13.24 5.14 -5.16
N VAL A 38 12.60 6.01 -5.93
CA VAL A 38 13.04 6.35 -7.29
C VAL A 38 14.41 7.04 -7.27
N MET A 39 14.64 7.98 -6.34
CA MET A 39 15.94 8.65 -6.20
C MET A 39 17.06 7.69 -5.79
N THR A 40 16.74 6.57 -5.12
CA THR A 40 17.70 5.53 -4.75
C THR A 40 17.89 4.44 -5.81
N GLY A 41 17.23 4.55 -6.96
CA GLY A 41 17.44 3.67 -8.13
C GLY A 41 16.36 2.62 -8.37
N THR A 42 15.29 2.59 -7.58
CA THR A 42 14.13 1.72 -7.83
C THR A 42 13.32 2.28 -8.99
N SER A 43 12.82 1.40 -9.87
CA SER A 43 11.90 1.86 -10.92
C SER A 43 10.59 2.38 -10.31
N ARG A 44 9.92 3.33 -10.97
CA ARG A 44 8.63 3.85 -10.47
C ARG A 44 7.59 2.73 -10.31
N GLU A 45 7.53 1.82 -11.27
CA GLU A 45 6.59 0.70 -11.28
C GLU A 45 6.83 -0.22 -10.08
N GLU A 46 8.08 -0.64 -9.85
CA GLU A 46 8.46 -1.48 -8.71
C GLU A 46 8.21 -0.76 -7.37
N ALA A 47 8.54 0.53 -7.27
CA ALA A 47 8.27 1.32 -6.07
C ALA A 47 6.77 1.37 -5.74
N ILE A 48 5.90 1.47 -6.75
CA ILE A 48 4.45 1.47 -6.56
C ILE A 48 3.95 0.10 -6.14
N GLN A 49 4.48 -0.98 -6.71
CA GLN A 49 4.17 -2.34 -6.27
C GLN A 49 4.54 -2.52 -4.79
N TRP A 50 5.68 -2.01 -4.36
CA TRP A 50 6.11 -2.08 -2.95
C TRP A 50 5.23 -1.26 -2.00
N ILE A 51 4.83 -0.06 -2.41
CA ILE A 51 3.87 0.75 -1.66
C ILE A 51 2.51 0.04 -1.59
N ALA A 52 2.08 -0.62 -2.68
CA ALA A 52 0.86 -1.41 -2.70
C ALA A 52 0.93 -2.63 -1.76
N CYS A 53 2.10 -3.27 -1.61
CA CYS A 53 2.31 -4.31 -0.60
C CYS A 53 2.12 -3.76 0.83
N ALA A 54 2.68 -2.57 1.12
CA ALA A 54 2.49 -1.94 2.42
C ALA A 54 1.01 -1.61 2.69
N LEU A 55 0.27 -1.17 1.68
CA LEU A 55 -1.17 -0.91 1.76
C LEU A 55 -1.96 -2.20 1.98
N ALA A 56 -1.57 -3.29 1.31
CA ALA A 56 -2.23 -4.58 1.39
C ALA A 56 -2.33 -5.11 2.83
N VAL A 57 -1.30 -4.87 3.66
CA VAL A 57 -1.32 -5.28 5.08
C VAL A 57 -2.49 -4.66 5.83
N GLU A 58 -2.73 -3.36 5.63
CA GLU A 58 -3.82 -2.67 6.30
C GLU A 58 -5.18 -3.14 5.79
N ILE A 59 -5.31 -3.30 4.48
CA ILE A 59 -6.56 -3.77 3.88
C ILE A 59 -6.88 -5.18 4.35
N PHE A 60 -5.88 -6.06 4.41
CA PHE A 60 -6.04 -7.41 4.92
C PHE A 60 -6.41 -7.43 6.41
N ASP A 61 -5.78 -6.59 7.23
CA ASP A 61 -6.09 -6.47 8.66
C ASP A 61 -7.53 -6.00 8.89
N ILE A 62 -7.98 -4.97 8.15
CA ILE A 62 -9.37 -4.49 8.19
C ILE A 62 -10.34 -5.62 7.84
N MET A 63 -10.08 -6.33 6.74
CA MET A 63 -10.95 -7.41 6.27
C MET A 63 -10.99 -8.60 7.23
N LYS A 64 -9.85 -8.98 7.81
CA LYS A 64 -9.73 -10.17 8.65
C LYS A 64 -10.16 -9.95 10.09
N ASN A 65 -9.84 -8.78 10.65
CA ASN A 65 -10.00 -8.49 12.07
C ASN A 65 -11.09 -7.45 12.36
N GLU A 66 -11.83 -7.00 11.33
CA GLU A 66 -12.86 -5.95 11.42
C GLU A 66 -12.35 -4.66 12.08
N THR A 67 -11.08 -4.34 11.83
CA THR A 67 -10.41 -3.15 12.38
C THR A 67 -10.59 -1.94 11.46
N THR A 68 -10.21 -0.77 11.97
CA THR A 68 -10.07 0.44 11.15
C THR A 68 -8.64 0.55 10.60
N PHE A 69 -8.48 1.22 9.46
CA PHE A 69 -7.17 1.49 8.86
C PHE A 69 -6.16 2.09 9.86
N ASN A 70 -4.99 1.47 10.00
CA ASN A 70 -3.94 1.95 10.88
C ASN A 70 -2.92 2.78 10.10
N ALA A 71 -3.19 4.08 9.98
CA ALA A 71 -2.31 5.01 9.29
C ALA A 71 -0.88 5.02 9.85
N LYS A 72 -0.71 4.82 11.15
CA LYS A 72 0.61 4.78 11.79
C LYS A 72 1.41 3.55 11.34
N ARG A 73 0.78 2.37 11.25
CA ARG A 73 1.43 1.14 10.80
C ARG A 73 1.75 1.21 9.31
N TYR A 74 0.83 1.74 8.49
CA TYR A 74 1.09 2.02 7.08
C TYR A 74 2.31 2.93 6.91
N ASP A 75 2.36 4.04 7.65
CA ASP A 75 3.48 4.98 7.65
C ASP A 75 4.82 4.31 8.02
N GLN A 76 4.81 3.36 8.95
CA GLN A 76 6.01 2.61 9.36
C GLN A 76 6.48 1.67 8.24
N HIS A 77 5.56 0.96 7.58
CA HIS A 77 5.91 0.12 6.43
C HIS A 77 6.44 0.95 5.26
N LEU A 78 5.84 2.12 4.99
CA LEU A 78 6.34 3.05 3.97
C LEU A 78 7.77 3.52 4.26
N ASP A 79 8.12 3.75 5.53
CA ASP A 79 9.50 4.12 5.91
C ASP A 79 10.48 2.95 5.75
N ALA A 80 10.04 1.71 5.99
CA ALA A 80 10.87 0.51 5.88
C ALA A 80 11.24 0.16 4.43
N LEU A 81 10.40 0.53 3.45
CA LEU A 81 10.66 0.22 2.04
C LEU A 81 12.05 0.70 1.59
N PRO A 82 12.84 -0.15 0.91
CA PRO A 82 12.42 -1.39 0.24
C PRO A 82 12.42 -2.66 1.10
N ASN A 83 12.81 -2.58 2.37
CA ASN A 83 12.77 -3.73 3.28
C ASN A 83 11.31 -4.07 3.60
N MET A 84 10.96 -5.35 3.43
CA MET A 84 9.63 -5.90 3.68
C MET A 84 9.64 -7.02 4.71
N ASP A 85 10.57 -7.01 5.66
CA ASP A 85 10.70 -8.08 6.67
C ASP A 85 9.41 -8.24 7.52
N TRP A 86 8.54 -7.23 7.52
CA TRP A 86 7.21 -7.26 8.14
C TRP A 86 6.18 -8.13 7.42
N LEU A 87 6.49 -8.68 6.23
CA LEU A 87 5.63 -9.65 5.51
C LEU A 87 5.82 -11.10 6.00
N ASP A 88 6.93 -11.40 6.66
CA ASP A 88 7.31 -12.77 7.04
C ASP A 88 6.72 -13.20 8.40
N ASP A 89 5.98 -12.33 9.09
CA ASP A 89 5.28 -12.57 10.37
C ASP A 89 3.80 -12.93 10.19
#